data_AF-A0A165UE15-F1
#
_entry.id   AF-A0A165UE15-F1
#
_cell.length_a   1.000
_cell.length_b   1.000
_cell.length_c   1.000
_cell.angle_alpha   90.00
_cell.angle_beta   90.00
_cell.angle_gamma   90.00
#
_symmetry.space_group_name_H-M   'P 1'
#
loop_
_entity.id
_entity.type
_entity.pdbx_description
1 polymer ?
#
loop_
_entity_poly.entity_id
_entity_poly.type
_entity_poly.pdbx_seq_one_letter_code
_entity_poly.pdbx_strand_id
1 'polypeptide(L)'
;MINFDALRDSNTRTTPFQYLVGEKVLTKEQAADVRRDYPDIKQTGYLPLSKLETTGAFKQLVDDLYKPELAEILSERLSLDLMDKPRMITVRRLSKHGDGRIHNDSKSKICTMLIYLNEDWDDAAGGAIRALNGDTDMGDYAEEVSPLAGNVFAFKRSETSWHGHPSFKGERYVVQVTFLISEEELARKEKRGGFQTKIKRLFRFN
;
A
#
# COMPACT_ATOMS: atom_id res chain seq x y z
N MET A 1 6.49 16.90 -1.71
CA MET A 1 6.19 16.43 -3.08
C MET A 1 4.78 15.90 -3.27
N ILE A 2 4.19 15.17 -2.32
CA ILE A 2 2.77 14.76 -2.43
C ILE A 2 1.89 16.01 -2.59
N ASN A 3 1.00 15.97 -3.58
CA ASN A 3 -0.07 16.94 -3.72
C ASN A 3 -1.21 16.57 -2.77
N PHE A 4 -1.19 17.16 -1.57
CA PHE A 4 -2.19 16.92 -0.54
C PHE A 4 -3.57 17.47 -0.91
N ASP A 5 -3.65 18.51 -1.72
CA ASP A 5 -4.93 19.03 -2.21
C ASP A 5 -5.61 18.01 -3.13
N ALA A 6 -4.87 17.41 -4.07
CA ALA A 6 -5.39 16.33 -4.91
C ALA A 6 -5.88 15.13 -4.08
N LEU A 7 -5.18 14.79 -2.99
CA LEU A 7 -5.62 13.73 -2.07
C LEU A 7 -6.89 14.13 -1.30
N ARG A 8 -6.98 15.39 -0.86
CA ARG A 8 -8.14 15.92 -0.13
C ARG A 8 -9.40 15.94 -1.01
N ASP A 9 -9.24 16.29 -2.28
CA ASP A 9 -10.32 16.38 -3.27
C ASP A 9 -10.72 15.00 -3.85
N SER A 10 -10.01 13.93 -3.49
CA SER A 10 -10.26 12.58 -3.96
C SER A 10 -11.61 12.04 -3.49
N ASN A 11 -12.34 11.35 -4.37
CA ASN A 11 -13.67 10.83 -4.07
C ASN A 11 -13.64 9.71 -2.99
N THR A 12 -14.52 9.79 -2.00
CA THR A 12 -14.72 8.70 -1.01
C THR A 12 -15.97 7.91 -1.38
N ARG A 13 -15.87 6.59 -1.37
CA ARG A 13 -16.98 5.64 -1.52
C ARG A 13 -17.30 5.06 -0.16
N THR A 14 -18.56 4.71 0.06
CA THR A 14 -19.05 4.07 1.29
C THR A 14 -19.50 2.63 1.08
N THR A 15 -19.60 2.19 -0.18
CA THR A 15 -19.98 0.84 -0.60
C THR A 15 -18.95 0.33 -1.61
N PRO A 16 -18.49 -0.93 -1.54
CA PRO A 16 -18.88 -2.00 -0.59
C PRO A 16 -18.34 -1.80 0.84
N PHE A 17 -17.39 -0.90 1.01
CA PHE A 17 -16.86 -0.43 2.29
C PHE A 17 -16.38 1.02 2.14
N GLN A 18 -15.86 1.62 3.20
CA GLN A 18 -15.34 2.98 3.14
C GLN A 18 -13.92 3.03 2.60
N TYR A 19 -13.76 3.57 1.39
CA TYR A 19 -12.47 3.72 0.72
C TYR A 19 -12.42 4.99 -0.12
N LEU A 20 -11.21 5.41 -0.45
CA LEU A 20 -10.89 6.59 -1.23
C LEU A 20 -9.97 6.20 -2.37
N VAL A 21 -10.27 6.74 -3.55
CA VAL A 21 -9.43 6.64 -4.75
C VAL A 21 -9.02 8.05 -5.13
N GLY A 22 -7.72 8.28 -5.15
CA GLY A 22 -7.11 9.53 -5.55
C GLY A 22 -6.26 9.35 -6.80
N GLU A 23 -6.14 10.41 -7.58
CA GLU A 23 -5.31 10.48 -8.78
C GLU A 23 -4.45 11.73 -8.72
N LYS A 24 -3.35 11.74 -9.48
CA LYS A 24 -2.45 12.90 -9.60
C LYS A 24 -1.90 13.40 -8.26
N VAL A 25 -1.77 12.53 -7.26
CA VAL A 25 -1.08 12.88 -5.99
C VAL A 25 0.42 13.09 -6.19
N LEU A 26 0.95 12.57 -7.30
CA LEU A 26 2.28 12.82 -7.84
C LEU A 26 2.14 12.97 -9.36
N THR A 27 3.00 13.79 -9.97
CA THR A 27 3.14 13.81 -11.44
C THR A 27 3.91 12.59 -11.94
N LYS A 28 3.85 12.31 -13.26
CA LYS A 28 4.64 11.23 -13.87
C LYS A 28 6.15 11.45 -13.67
N GLU A 29 6.60 12.69 -13.75
CA GLU A 29 8.00 13.11 -13.57
C GLU A 29 8.45 12.92 -12.12
N GLN A 30 7.65 13.36 -11.15
CA GLN A 30 7.93 13.13 -9.73
C GLN A 30 7.98 11.63 -9.42
N ALA A 31 7.05 10.84 -9.97
CA ALA A 31 7.07 9.39 -9.80
C ALA A 31 8.30 8.75 -10.46
N ALA A 32 8.76 9.25 -11.61
CA ALA A 32 9.99 8.80 -12.27
C ALA A 32 11.23 9.11 -11.41
N ASP A 33 11.31 10.30 -10.82
CA ASP A 33 12.37 10.66 -9.87
C ASP A 33 12.36 9.72 -8.65
N VAL A 34 11.18 9.43 -8.10
CA VAL A 34 11.02 8.48 -7.00
C VAL A 34 11.44 7.07 -7.43
N ARG A 35 11.11 6.62 -8.64
CA ARG A 35 11.53 5.30 -9.17
C ARG A 35 13.05 5.21 -9.33
N ARG A 36 13.72 6.30 -9.76
CA ARG A 36 15.18 6.36 -9.88
C ARG A 36 15.86 6.19 -8.52
N ASP A 37 15.33 6.86 -7.50
CA ASP A 37 15.90 6.83 -6.15
C ASP A 37 15.27 5.74 -5.25
N TYR A 38 14.51 4.81 -5.86
CA TYR A 38 13.82 3.73 -5.17
C TYR A 38 14.82 2.71 -4.61
N PRO A 39 14.59 2.15 -3.42
CA PRO A 39 15.51 1.17 -2.84
C PRO A 39 15.66 -0.08 -3.73
N ASP A 40 16.88 -0.64 -3.76
CA ASP A 40 17.22 -1.84 -4.54
C ASP A 40 16.61 -3.12 -3.92
N ILE A 41 15.30 -3.30 -4.12
CA ILE A 41 14.53 -4.44 -3.62
C ILE A 41 14.55 -5.57 -4.65
N LYS A 42 15.27 -6.66 -4.32
CA LYS A 42 15.39 -7.88 -5.18
C LYS A 42 14.47 -9.02 -4.80
N GLN A 43 13.68 -8.86 -3.73
CA GLN A 43 12.77 -9.87 -3.23
C GLN A 43 11.31 -9.46 -3.41
N THR A 44 10.43 -10.45 -3.56
CA THR A 44 8.98 -10.23 -3.64
C THR A 44 8.40 -9.86 -2.28
N GLY A 45 7.24 -9.19 -2.28
CA GLY A 45 6.48 -8.85 -1.09
C GLY A 45 6.83 -7.47 -0.53
N TYR A 46 6.17 -7.11 0.57
CA TYR A 46 6.34 -5.82 1.24
C TYR A 46 7.49 -5.88 2.25
N LEU A 47 8.43 -4.95 2.13
CA LEU A 47 9.54 -4.76 3.07
C LEU A 47 9.27 -3.56 3.99
N PRO A 48 9.52 -3.65 5.31
CA PRO A 48 9.43 -2.50 6.19
C PRO A 48 10.48 -1.46 5.82
N LEU A 49 10.10 -0.19 5.85
CA LEU A 49 10.99 0.94 5.53
C LEU A 49 12.24 0.97 6.42
N SER A 50 12.14 0.55 7.69
CA SER A 50 13.26 0.47 8.64
C SER A 50 14.41 -0.46 8.21
N LYS A 51 14.25 -1.20 7.10
CA LYS A 51 15.28 -2.05 6.50
C LYS A 51 15.82 -1.52 5.17
N LEU A 52 15.38 -0.35 4.74
CA LEU A 52 15.67 0.19 3.42
C LEU A 52 16.40 1.52 3.59
N GLU A 53 17.42 1.72 2.77
CA GLU A 53 18.02 3.02 2.59
C GLU A 53 17.00 3.95 1.92
N THR A 54 16.92 5.19 2.40
CA THR A 54 16.03 6.22 1.84
C THR A 54 16.86 7.39 1.35
N THR A 55 16.79 7.66 0.06
CA THR A 55 17.60 8.72 -0.58
C THR A 55 16.77 9.53 -1.58
N GLY A 56 17.25 10.74 -1.90
CA GLY A 56 16.71 11.55 -2.98
C GLY A 56 15.20 11.76 -2.94
N ALA A 57 14.55 11.61 -4.10
CA ALA A 57 13.11 11.76 -4.26
C ALA A 57 12.30 10.71 -3.48
N PHE A 58 12.80 9.48 -3.35
CA PHE A 58 12.14 8.45 -2.53
C PHE A 58 12.07 8.86 -1.06
N LYS A 59 13.15 9.45 -0.53
CA LYS A 59 13.14 10.00 0.83
C LYS A 59 12.12 11.13 0.98
N GLN A 60 12.04 12.04 0.00
CA GLN A 60 11.06 13.14 0.04
C GLN A 60 9.61 12.61 0.07
N LEU A 61 9.30 11.57 -0.72
CA LEU A 61 8.00 10.90 -0.67
C LEU A 61 7.74 10.34 0.73
N VAL A 62 8.70 9.60 1.29
CA VAL A 62 8.60 9.01 2.64
C VAL A 62 8.40 10.08 3.71
N ASP A 63 9.15 11.19 3.65
CA ASP A 63 9.03 12.29 4.61
C ASP A 63 7.62 12.90 4.57
N ASP A 64 7.03 13.07 3.37
CA ASP A 64 5.63 13.52 3.25
C ASP A 64 4.64 12.53 3.85
N LEU A 65 4.88 11.21 3.74
CA LEU A 65 4.01 10.18 4.33
C LEU A 65 4.02 10.19 5.86
N TYR A 66 5.04 10.79 6.48
CA TYR A 66 5.10 11.00 7.93
C TYR A 66 4.48 12.33 8.37
N LYS A 67 4.11 13.24 7.46
CA LYS A 67 3.49 14.51 7.84
C LYS A 67 2.15 14.29 8.55
N PRO A 68 1.80 15.17 9.52
CA PRO A 68 0.48 15.16 10.17
C PRO A 68 -0.67 15.33 9.17
N GLU A 69 -0.48 16.17 8.15
CA GLU A 69 -1.47 16.47 7.10
C GLU A 69 -2.03 15.21 6.43
N LEU A 70 -1.21 14.16 6.22
CA LEU A 70 -1.70 12.89 5.70
C LEU A 70 -2.74 12.24 6.63
N ALA A 71 -2.44 12.22 7.94
CA ALA A 71 -3.33 11.63 8.93
C ALA A 71 -4.60 12.46 9.08
N GLU A 72 -4.53 13.79 8.99
CA GLU A 72 -5.67 14.70 8.99
C GLU A 72 -6.61 14.40 7.82
N ILE A 73 -6.08 14.39 6.60
CA ILE A 73 -6.85 14.12 5.38
C ILE A 73 -7.51 12.74 5.46
N LEU A 74 -6.76 11.69 5.79
CA LEU A 74 -7.34 10.35 5.88
C LEU A 74 -8.35 10.21 7.03
N SER A 75 -8.16 10.91 8.15
CA SER A 75 -9.12 10.94 9.27
C SER A 75 -10.46 11.54 8.82
N GLU A 76 -10.42 12.67 8.12
CA GLU A 76 -11.61 13.32 7.59
C GLU A 76 -12.29 12.46 6.52
N ARG A 77 -11.55 12.08 5.48
CA ARG A 77 -12.08 11.40 4.28
C ARG A 77 -12.61 10.00 4.58
N LEU A 78 -12.08 9.31 5.60
CA LEU A 78 -12.48 7.95 5.97
C LEU A 78 -13.18 7.87 7.33
N SER A 79 -13.52 9.01 7.95
CA SER A 79 -14.20 9.05 9.25
C SER A 79 -13.48 8.20 10.31
N LEU A 80 -12.21 8.54 10.54
CA LEU A 80 -11.26 7.87 11.43
C LEU A 80 -10.58 8.87 12.37
N ASP A 81 -9.88 8.35 13.37
CA ASP A 81 -8.96 9.11 14.22
C ASP A 81 -7.55 8.52 14.07
N LEU A 82 -6.71 9.18 13.27
CA LEU A 82 -5.38 8.70 12.88
C LEU A 82 -4.21 9.53 13.41
N MET A 83 -4.47 10.70 14.03
CA MET A 83 -3.41 11.67 14.37
C MET A 83 -2.32 11.07 15.25
N ASP A 84 -2.73 10.41 16.34
CA ASP A 84 -1.82 9.80 17.32
C ASP A 84 -1.63 8.29 17.08
N LYS A 85 -2.02 7.79 15.90
CA LYS A 85 -1.90 6.35 15.61
C LYS A 85 -0.51 6.02 15.09
N PRO A 86 0.11 4.94 15.60
CA PRO A 86 1.37 4.44 15.07
C PRO A 86 1.21 4.12 13.59
N ARG A 87 2.18 4.55 12.77
CA ARG A 87 2.17 4.30 11.33
C ARG A 87 3.39 3.54 10.88
N MET A 88 3.17 2.55 10.02
CA MET A 88 4.22 1.74 9.40
C MET A 88 4.24 2.02 7.90
N ILE A 89 5.43 2.25 7.35
CA ILE A 89 5.64 2.29 5.91
C ILE A 89 6.25 0.96 5.46
N THR A 90 5.65 0.38 4.41
CA THR A 90 6.19 -0.79 3.72
C THR A 90 6.28 -0.53 2.23
N VAL A 91 7.28 -1.12 1.60
CA VAL A 91 7.69 -0.81 0.24
C VAL A 91 7.74 -2.10 -0.56
N ARG A 92 7.26 -2.06 -1.80
CA ARG A 92 7.29 -3.20 -2.72
C ARG A 92 7.71 -2.73 -4.11
N ARG A 93 8.63 -3.49 -4.71
CA ARG A 93 9.01 -3.38 -6.12
C ARG A 93 8.57 -4.58 -6.95
N LEU A 94 8.57 -5.78 -6.38
CA LEU A 94 8.37 -7.03 -7.12
C LEU A 94 7.13 -7.80 -6.65
N SER A 95 6.38 -8.32 -7.62
CA SER A 95 5.22 -9.19 -7.42
C SER A 95 5.47 -10.59 -7.96
N LYS A 96 4.86 -11.60 -7.32
CA LYS A 96 4.76 -12.98 -7.83
C LYS A 96 3.29 -13.40 -7.93
N HIS A 97 3.02 -14.41 -8.75
CA HIS A 97 1.67 -14.90 -9.02
C HIS A 97 0.81 -15.21 -7.78
N GLY A 98 1.43 -15.62 -6.66
CA GLY A 98 0.71 -15.93 -5.42
C GLY A 98 0.33 -14.72 -4.56
N ASP A 99 0.71 -13.51 -4.95
CA ASP A 99 0.35 -12.27 -4.25
C ASP A 99 -1.00 -11.74 -4.74
N GLY A 100 -1.64 -10.85 -3.96
CA GLY A 100 -2.89 -10.19 -4.35
C GLY A 100 -4.18 -10.91 -3.95
N ARG A 101 -4.09 -11.99 -3.17
CA ARG A 101 -5.26 -12.74 -2.67
C ARG A 101 -6.28 -11.81 -1.98
N ILE A 102 -7.55 -12.18 -2.09
CA ILE A 102 -8.65 -11.49 -1.40
C ILE A 102 -8.42 -11.56 0.11
N HIS A 103 -8.50 -10.40 0.77
CA HIS A 103 -8.42 -10.26 2.22
C HIS A 103 -9.07 -8.95 2.67
N ASN A 104 -9.32 -8.82 3.98
CA ASN A 104 -9.89 -7.62 4.60
C ASN A 104 -8.93 -6.92 5.59
N ASP A 105 -7.64 -7.18 5.43
CA ASP A 105 -6.57 -6.72 6.32
C ASP A 105 -6.66 -7.24 7.78
N SER A 106 -5.49 -7.41 8.42
CA SER A 106 -5.41 -7.88 9.80
C SER A 106 -6.10 -6.90 10.77
N LYS A 107 -6.76 -7.41 11.82
CA LYS A 107 -7.43 -6.60 12.87
C LYS A 107 -6.55 -5.57 13.58
N SER A 108 -5.22 -5.65 13.46
CA SER A 108 -4.32 -4.63 14.00
C SER A 108 -4.16 -3.37 13.15
N LYS A 109 -4.76 -3.32 11.96
CA LYS A 109 -4.77 -2.15 11.09
C LYS A 109 -6.06 -1.35 11.27
N ILE A 110 -5.93 -0.03 11.33
CA ILE A 110 -7.04 0.93 11.31
C ILE A 110 -7.30 1.40 9.87
N CYS A 111 -6.24 1.78 9.17
CA CYS A 111 -6.28 2.34 7.83
C CYS A 111 -5.06 1.88 7.03
N THR A 112 -5.24 1.60 5.76
CA THR A 112 -4.16 1.34 4.80
C THR A 112 -4.30 2.31 3.63
N MET A 113 -3.19 2.90 3.20
CA MET A 113 -3.09 3.68 1.97
C MET A 113 -1.97 3.13 1.10
N LEU A 114 -2.22 2.98 -0.19
CA LEU A 114 -1.27 2.62 -1.23
C LEU A 114 -1.05 3.83 -2.14
N ILE A 115 0.21 4.16 -2.41
CA ILE A 115 0.60 5.08 -3.49
C ILE A 115 1.34 4.28 -4.55
N TYR A 116 0.92 4.50 -5.80
CA TYR A 116 1.45 3.83 -6.95
C TYR A 116 2.36 4.72 -7.79
N LEU A 117 3.37 4.07 -8.40
CA LEU A 117 4.48 4.77 -9.03
C LEU A 117 4.84 4.20 -10.41
N ASN A 118 4.04 3.28 -10.98
CA ASN A 118 4.37 2.67 -12.28
C ASN A 118 4.07 3.68 -13.41
N GLU A 119 4.92 3.70 -14.43
CA GLU A 119 4.80 4.67 -15.54
C GLU A 119 3.57 4.40 -16.39
N ASP A 120 3.44 3.15 -16.80
CA ASP A 120 2.36 2.59 -17.58
C ASP A 120 1.92 1.28 -16.94
N TRP A 121 0.72 0.83 -17.28
CA TRP A 121 0.17 -0.43 -16.78
C TRP A 121 -0.80 -1.04 -17.79
N ASP A 122 -0.72 -2.36 -17.95
CA ASP A 122 -1.70 -3.15 -18.67
C ASP A 122 -2.60 -3.84 -17.65
N ASP A 123 -3.81 -3.31 -17.43
CA ASP A 123 -4.75 -3.89 -16.47
C ASP A 123 -5.19 -5.31 -16.86
N ALA A 124 -5.14 -5.67 -18.15
CA ALA A 124 -5.44 -7.02 -18.60
C ALA A 124 -4.40 -8.05 -18.13
N ALA A 125 -3.17 -7.62 -17.82
CA ALA A 125 -2.12 -8.45 -17.24
C ALA A 125 -2.30 -8.68 -15.72
N GLY A 126 -3.24 -7.98 -15.08
CA GLY A 126 -3.54 -8.07 -13.65
C GLY A 126 -2.73 -7.10 -12.78
N GLY A 127 -2.83 -7.27 -11.45
CA GLY A 127 -2.08 -6.46 -10.49
C GLY A 127 -2.69 -5.11 -10.13
N ALA A 128 -3.76 -4.67 -10.80
CA ALA A 128 -4.56 -3.54 -10.35
C ALA A 128 -5.38 -3.91 -9.10
N ILE A 129 -5.41 -3.02 -8.10
CA ILE A 129 -6.13 -3.31 -6.85
C ILE A 129 -7.63 -3.15 -7.05
N ARG A 130 -8.43 -4.03 -6.44
CA ARG A 130 -9.88 -4.01 -6.49
C ARG A 130 -10.47 -3.79 -5.12
N ALA A 131 -11.47 -2.92 -5.05
CA ALA A 131 -12.44 -2.90 -3.96
C ALA A 131 -13.53 -3.93 -4.29
N LEU A 132 -13.59 -5.02 -3.53
CA LEU A 132 -14.42 -6.18 -3.83
C LEU A 132 -15.77 -6.11 -3.12
N ASN A 133 -16.81 -6.62 -3.77
CA ASN A 133 -18.15 -6.70 -3.18
C ASN A 133 -18.27 -7.83 -2.14
N GLY A 134 -17.33 -8.78 -2.14
CA GLY A 134 -17.27 -9.92 -1.24
C GLY A 134 -15.87 -10.55 -1.14
N ASP A 135 -15.79 -11.71 -0.51
CA ASP A 135 -14.53 -12.37 -0.11
C ASP A 135 -14.09 -13.53 -1.02
N THR A 136 -14.92 -13.90 -2.01
CA THR A 136 -14.78 -15.17 -2.74
C THR A 136 -14.40 -15.00 -4.21
N ASP A 137 -14.83 -13.92 -4.87
CA ASP A 137 -14.61 -13.71 -6.30
C ASP A 137 -13.84 -12.42 -6.59
N MET A 138 -12.67 -12.56 -7.22
CA MET A 138 -11.83 -11.41 -7.64
C MET A 138 -12.49 -10.63 -8.78
N GLY A 139 -13.38 -11.26 -9.55
CA GLY A 139 -14.14 -10.66 -10.65
C GLY A 139 -15.35 -9.85 -10.19
N ASP A 140 -15.82 -10.01 -8.95
CA ASP A 140 -16.93 -9.25 -8.38
C ASP A 140 -16.41 -8.04 -7.59
N TYR A 141 -16.17 -6.94 -8.31
CA TYR A 141 -15.61 -5.71 -7.76
C TYR A 141 -16.45 -4.48 -8.08
N ALA A 142 -16.45 -3.53 -7.16
CA ALA A 142 -17.07 -2.22 -7.36
C ALA A 142 -16.15 -1.27 -8.14
N GLU A 143 -14.84 -1.36 -7.90
CA GLU A 143 -13.86 -0.47 -8.52
C GLU A 143 -12.49 -1.14 -8.60
N GLU A 144 -11.79 -0.90 -9.72
CA GLU A 144 -10.41 -1.33 -9.95
C GLU A 144 -9.53 -0.08 -10.14
N VAL A 145 -8.38 -0.06 -9.48
CA VAL A 145 -7.43 1.06 -9.50
C VAL A 145 -6.10 0.57 -10.04
N SER A 146 -5.78 1.02 -11.26
CA SER A 146 -4.50 0.74 -11.91
C SER A 146 -3.36 1.33 -11.09
N PRO A 147 -2.23 0.63 -10.93
CA PRO A 147 -1.12 1.09 -10.10
C PRO A 147 -0.25 2.11 -10.86
N LEU A 148 -0.85 3.10 -11.51
CA LEU A 148 -0.16 4.16 -12.25
C LEU A 148 0.39 5.24 -11.31
N ALA A 149 1.38 5.98 -11.81
CA ALA A 149 2.01 7.09 -11.12
C ALA A 149 0.98 8.11 -10.60
N GLY A 150 0.98 8.31 -9.28
CA GLY A 150 0.08 9.27 -8.63
C GLY A 150 -1.33 8.74 -8.35
N ASN A 151 -1.61 7.46 -8.63
CA ASN A 151 -2.83 6.81 -8.18
C ASN A 151 -2.69 6.38 -6.71
N VAL A 152 -3.79 6.54 -5.97
CA VAL A 152 -3.91 6.18 -4.55
C VAL A 152 -5.14 5.32 -4.33
N PHE A 153 -4.97 4.31 -3.48
CA PHE A 153 -6.08 3.57 -2.89
C PHE A 153 -5.93 3.56 -1.38
N ALA A 154 -6.85 4.20 -0.67
CA ALA A 154 -6.88 4.25 0.78
C ALA A 154 -8.19 3.68 1.32
N PHE A 155 -8.16 2.96 2.44
CA PHE A 155 -9.39 2.41 3.00
C PHE A 155 -9.33 2.25 4.51
N LYS A 156 -10.52 2.35 5.11
CA LYS A 156 -10.78 1.98 6.49
C LYS A 156 -10.88 0.46 6.58
N ARG A 157 -10.09 -0.14 7.48
CA ARG A 157 -10.17 -1.58 7.74
C ARG A 157 -11.52 -1.90 8.39
N SER A 158 -12.20 -2.94 7.89
CA SER A 158 -13.42 -3.49 8.47
C SER A 158 -13.52 -5.00 8.20
N GLU A 159 -14.55 -5.67 8.72
CA GLU A 159 -14.76 -7.09 8.37
C GLU A 159 -15.18 -7.28 6.91
N THR A 160 -15.67 -6.23 6.24
CA THR A 160 -16.14 -6.25 4.85
C THR A 160 -15.23 -5.47 3.90
N SER A 161 -14.08 -4.97 4.35
CA SER A 161 -13.15 -4.23 3.50
C SER A 161 -12.34 -5.17 2.60
N TRP A 162 -13.03 -6.02 1.84
CA TRP A 162 -12.45 -7.02 0.97
C TRP A 162 -11.76 -6.35 -0.21
N HIS A 163 -10.49 -6.67 -0.39
CA HIS A 163 -9.69 -6.14 -1.47
C HIS A 163 -8.61 -7.16 -1.87
N GLY A 164 -8.06 -6.94 -3.05
CA GLY A 164 -7.03 -7.78 -3.63
C GLY A 164 -6.65 -7.29 -5.01
N HIS A 165 -5.85 -8.04 -5.74
CA HIS A 165 -5.60 -7.78 -7.15
C HIS A 165 -5.52 -9.11 -7.91
N PRO A 166 -5.92 -9.16 -9.20
CA PRO A 166 -5.66 -10.31 -10.04
C PRO A 166 -4.18 -10.69 -10.02
N SER A 167 -3.90 -11.99 -10.18
CA SER A 167 -2.52 -12.52 -10.14
C SER A 167 -1.61 -11.75 -11.09
N PHE A 168 -0.45 -11.32 -10.59
CA PHE A 168 0.52 -10.58 -11.39
C PHE A 168 1.95 -10.95 -10.98
N LYS A 169 2.85 -11.03 -11.95
CA LYS A 169 4.28 -11.26 -11.74
C LYS A 169 5.07 -10.23 -12.55
N GLY A 170 5.92 -9.48 -11.87
CA GLY A 170 6.72 -8.44 -12.48
C GLY A 170 7.01 -7.30 -11.52
N GLU A 171 7.54 -6.21 -12.08
CA GLU A 171 7.72 -4.96 -11.35
C GLU A 171 6.38 -4.29 -11.10
N ARG A 172 6.18 -3.85 -9.86
CA ARG A 172 4.99 -3.16 -9.38
C ARG A 172 5.43 -2.28 -8.21
N TYR A 173 5.68 -1.00 -8.48
CA TYR A 173 6.17 -0.05 -7.50
C TYR A 173 5.03 0.46 -6.62
N VAL A 174 5.10 0.18 -5.32
CA VAL A 174 4.08 0.56 -4.34
C VAL A 174 4.71 0.95 -3.02
N VAL A 175 4.31 2.11 -2.50
CA VAL A 175 4.57 2.50 -1.12
C VAL A 175 3.26 2.41 -0.36
N GLN A 176 3.24 1.63 0.72
CA GLN A 176 2.08 1.44 1.58
C GLN A 176 2.31 2.09 2.93
N VAL A 177 1.36 2.92 3.35
CA VAL A 177 1.25 3.43 4.72
C VAL A 177 0.15 2.65 5.43
N THR A 178 0.42 2.21 6.66
CA THR A 178 -0.56 1.52 7.48
C THR A 178 -0.60 2.14 8.86
N PHE A 179 -1.78 2.63 9.27
CA PHE A 179 -2.04 3.06 10.64
C PHE A 179 -2.49 1.87 11.49
N LEU A 180 -1.94 1.74 12.68
CA LEU A 180 -2.08 0.58 13.55
C LEU A 180 -2.81 0.92 14.84
N ILE A 181 -3.38 -0.10 15.48
CA ILE A 181 -4.11 0.06 16.74
C ILE A 181 -3.21 0.34 17.95
N SER A 182 -1.91 -0.01 17.90
CA SER A 182 -0.96 0.17 19.00
C SER A 182 0.50 0.11 18.57
N GLU A 183 1.39 0.66 19.40
CA GLU A 183 2.85 0.61 19.21
C GLU A 183 3.40 -0.83 19.30
N GLU A 184 2.81 -1.67 20.16
CA GLU A 184 3.17 -3.08 20.25
C GLU A 184 2.94 -3.80 18.91
N GLU A 185 1.84 -3.48 18.24
CA GLU A 185 1.52 -4.02 16.92
C GLU A 185 2.52 -3.55 15.84
N LEU A 186 2.98 -2.30 15.94
CA LEU A 186 4.05 -1.77 15.08
C LEU A 186 5.33 -2.57 15.27
N ALA A 187 5.85 -2.65 16.51
CA ALA A 187 7.07 -3.37 16.84
C ALA A 187 7.01 -4.85 16.40
N ARG A 188 5.86 -5.50 16.58
CA ARG A 188 5.64 -6.88 16.13
C ARG A 188 5.69 -7.01 14.61
N LYS A 189 5.11 -6.07 13.86
CA LYS A 189 5.11 -6.08 12.39
C LYS A 189 6.50 -5.77 11.83
N GLU A 190 7.25 -4.85 12.42
CA GLU A 190 8.64 -4.58 12.03
C GLU A 190 9.52 -5.82 12.22
N LYS A 191 9.40 -6.49 13.38
CA LYS A 191 10.14 -7.74 13.66
C LYS A 191 9.75 -8.90 12.74
N ARG A 192 8.49 -9.00 12.32
CA ARG A 192 8.01 -10.06 11.39
C ARG A 192 8.33 -9.78 9.93
N GLY A 193 8.25 -8.52 9.49
CA GLY A 193 8.83 -8.06 8.21
C GLY A 193 10.35 -8.27 8.17
N GLY A 194 10.96 -8.34 9.37
CA GLY A 194 12.21 -8.99 9.74
C GLY A 194 12.51 -10.35 9.09
N PHE A 195 11.53 -11.25 9.11
CA PHE A 195 11.78 -12.69 9.25
C PHE A 195 11.35 -13.56 8.06
N GLN A 196 10.86 -13.00 6.95
CA GLN A 196 10.60 -13.80 5.75
C GLN A 196 11.87 -14.33 5.06
N THR A 197 13.08 -13.98 5.52
CA THR A 197 14.32 -14.36 4.84
C THR A 197 14.98 -15.65 5.36
N LYS A 198 14.57 -16.29 6.47
CA LYS A 198 15.29 -17.50 6.94
C LYS A 198 14.45 -18.51 7.75
N ILE A 199 13.59 -19.30 7.08
CA ILE A 199 13.38 -20.73 7.41
C ILE A 199 13.11 -21.50 6.10
N LYS A 200 14.17 -21.72 5.33
CA LYS A 200 14.24 -22.79 4.31
C LYS A 200 15.62 -23.45 4.40
N ARG A 201 15.84 -24.20 5.48
CA ARG A 201 16.85 -25.27 5.64
C ARG A 201 16.93 -25.66 7.12
N LEU A 202 16.04 -26.55 7.55
CA LEU A 202 16.35 -27.54 8.58
C LEU A 202 15.33 -28.65 8.37
N PHE A 203 15.67 -29.59 7.49
CA PHE A 203 15.20 -30.98 7.36
C PHE A 203 15.67 -31.48 5.97
N ARG A 204 17.00 -31.57 5.82
CA ARG A 204 17.66 -32.54 4.95
C ARG A 204 18.81 -33.11 5.76
N PHE A 205 18.95 -34.43 5.70
CA PHE A 205 19.88 -35.33 6.40
C PHE A 205 19.39 -35.71 7.82
N ASN A 206 19.08 -36.97 8.13
CA ASN A 206 19.35 -38.27 7.46
C ASN A 206 18.08 -39.05 7.15
#